data_AF-A0A1M7ZGB1-F1
#
_entry.id   AF-A0A1M7ZGB1-F1
#
_cell.length_a   1.000
_cell.length_b   1.000
_cell.length_c   1.000
_cell.angle_alpha   90.00
_cell.angle_beta   90.00
_cell.angle_gamma   90.00
#
_symmetry.space_group_name_H-M   'P 1'
#
loop_
_entity.id
_entity.type
_entity.pdbx_description
1 polymer ?
#
loop_
_entity_poly.entity_id
_entity_poly.type
_entity_poly.pdbx_seq_one_letter_code
_entity_poly.pdbx_strand_id
1 'polypeptide(L)'
;MSETEKKPKGYYIMMGMLIGLPIGVAMSTALGSFAYIGVGIAIGLPIGVAMEEEAKKKGQIRDVTPDEEQQRKKYLLGAVVLIGVLVLATLAFLFWNMSRD
;
A
#
# COMPACT_ATOMS: atom_id res chain seq x y z
N MET A 1 8.02 26.20 18.74
CA MET A 1 7.76 24.76 18.99
C MET A 1 6.76 24.35 17.93
N SER A 2 7.22 23.71 16.84
CA SER A 2 6.34 23.33 15.73
C SER A 2 5.35 22.28 16.23
N GLU A 3 4.06 22.58 16.10
CA GLU A 3 2.99 21.60 16.29
C GLU A 3 3.27 20.45 15.33
N THR A 4 3.81 19.34 15.86
CA THR A 4 4.03 18.15 15.04
C THR A 4 2.66 17.57 14.76
N GLU A 5 2.18 17.81 13.54
CA GLU A 5 0.90 17.35 13.03
C GLU A 5 0.75 15.85 13.32
N LYS A 6 -0.18 15.50 14.21
CA LYS A 6 -0.38 14.13 14.67
C LYS A 6 -0.86 13.26 13.50
N LYS A 7 -0.14 12.18 13.21
CA LYS A 7 -0.45 11.26 12.13
C LYS A 7 -1.50 10.24 12.57
N PRO A 8 -2.38 9.79 11.66
CA PRO A 8 -3.38 8.79 12.00
C PRO A 8 -2.70 7.44 12.31
N LYS A 9 -3.33 6.67 13.19
CA LYS A 9 -2.93 5.29 13.46
C LYS A 9 -2.84 4.47 12.16
N GLY A 10 -1.80 3.66 12.03
CA GLY A 10 -1.50 2.88 10.82
C GLY A 10 -0.72 3.61 9.74
N TYR A 11 -0.41 4.92 9.90
CA TYR A 11 0.35 5.67 8.90
C TYR A 11 1.76 5.09 8.67
N TYR A 12 2.46 4.76 9.75
CA TYR A 12 3.83 4.24 9.67
C TYR A 12 3.86 2.77 9.25
N ILE A 13 2.89 1.97 9.68
CA ILE A 13 2.68 0.62 9.14
C ILE A 13 2.47 0.67 7.62
N MET A 14 1.63 1.58 7.12
CA MET A 14 1.40 1.75 5.69
C MET A 14 2.68 2.17 4.95
N MET A 15 3.48 3.07 5.53
CA MET A 15 4.79 3.45 4.97
C MET A 15 5.76 2.25 4.90
N GLY A 16 5.82 1.44 5.96
CA GLY A 16 6.63 0.22 5.97
C GLY A 16 6.22 -0.73 4.85
N MET A 17 4.92 -0.92 4.64
CA MET A 17 4.38 -1.71 3.54
C MET A 17 4.69 -1.12 2.16
N LEU A 18 4.63 0.21 2.01
CA LEU A 18 5.00 0.91 0.77
C LEU A 18 6.48 0.72 0.40
N ILE A 19 7.35 0.51 1.38
CA ILE A 19 8.76 0.19 1.14
C ILE A 19 8.92 -1.31 0.84
N GLY A 20 8.26 -2.17 1.63
CA GLY A 20 8.43 -3.62 1.52
C GLY A 20 7.79 -4.24 0.28
N LEU A 21 6.60 -3.80 -0.10
CA LEU A 21 5.82 -4.43 -1.17
C LEU A 21 6.49 -4.32 -2.55
N PRO A 22 7.06 -3.16 -2.97
CA PRO A 22 7.83 -3.07 -4.20
C PRO A 22 9.05 -4.01 -4.23
N ILE A 23 9.73 -4.19 -3.11
CA ILE A 23 10.86 -5.14 -2.99
C ILE A 23 10.37 -6.57 -3.23
N GLY A 24 9.27 -6.94 -2.58
CA GLY A 24 8.66 -8.26 -2.76
C GLY A 24 8.19 -8.52 -4.19
N VAL A 25 7.59 -7.50 -4.84
CA VAL A 25 7.17 -7.57 -6.25
C VAL A 25 8.38 -7.72 -7.17
N ALA A 26 9.45 -6.94 -6.96
CA ALA A 26 10.67 -7.03 -7.76
C ALA A 26 11.36 -8.39 -7.60
N MET A 27 11.43 -8.93 -6.38
CA MET A 27 11.94 -10.29 -6.15
C MET A 27 11.04 -11.35 -6.78
N SER A 28 9.72 -11.17 -6.72
CA SER A 28 8.76 -12.09 -7.32
C SER A 28 8.89 -12.16 -8.83
N THR A 29 9.11 -11.03 -9.50
CA THR A 29 9.32 -10.99 -10.95
C THR A 29 10.69 -11.52 -11.33
N ALA A 30 11.74 -11.19 -10.56
CA ALA A 30 13.10 -11.66 -10.82
C ALA A 30 13.27 -13.18 -10.63
N LEU A 31 12.61 -13.75 -9.62
CA LEU A 31 12.74 -15.17 -9.26
C LEU A 31 11.59 -16.03 -9.80
N GLY A 32 10.62 -15.44 -10.50
CA GLY A 32 9.49 -16.14 -11.11
C GLY A 32 8.54 -16.79 -10.11
N SER A 33 8.50 -16.32 -8.86
CA SER A 33 7.66 -16.90 -7.80
C SER A 33 6.95 -15.85 -6.96
N PHE A 34 5.63 -15.96 -6.90
CA PHE A 34 4.77 -15.08 -6.10
C PHE A 34 5.01 -15.18 -4.59
N ALA A 35 5.67 -16.24 -4.11
CA ALA A 35 6.02 -16.39 -2.70
C ALA A 35 6.92 -15.24 -2.19
N TYR A 36 7.72 -14.63 -3.06
CA TYR A 36 8.62 -13.55 -2.69
C TYR A 36 7.93 -12.21 -2.43
N ILE A 37 6.65 -12.05 -2.82
CA ILE A 37 5.84 -10.91 -2.36
C ILE A 37 5.75 -10.93 -0.83
N GLY A 38 5.64 -12.11 -0.23
CA GLY A 38 5.63 -12.29 1.23
C GLY A 38 6.91 -11.83 1.90
N VAL A 39 8.07 -11.93 1.23
CA VAL A 39 9.35 -11.43 1.76
C VAL A 39 9.34 -9.90 1.88
N GLY A 40 8.79 -9.22 0.87
CA GLY A 40 8.59 -7.77 0.92
C GLY A 40 7.74 -7.33 2.11
N ILE A 41 6.63 -8.05 2.35
CA ILE A 41 5.76 -7.82 3.51
C ILE A 41 6.53 -8.10 4.81
N ALA A 42 7.25 -9.22 4.89
CA ALA A 42 8.01 -9.61 6.08
C ALA A 42 9.09 -8.59 6.48
N ILE A 43 9.63 -7.83 5.51
CA ILE A 43 10.58 -6.75 5.78
C ILE A 43 9.85 -5.44 6.11
N GLY A 44 8.84 -5.07 5.33
CA GLY A 44 8.17 -3.77 5.44
C GLY A 44 7.34 -3.62 6.71
N LEU A 45 6.65 -4.67 7.13
CA LEU A 45 5.71 -4.62 8.26
C LEU A 45 6.43 -4.37 9.60
N PRO A 46 7.52 -5.07 9.96
CA PRO A 46 8.28 -4.78 11.17
C PRO A 46 8.85 -3.36 11.22
N ILE A 47 9.34 -2.83 10.09
CA ILE A 47 9.84 -1.45 10.00
C ILE A 47 8.70 -0.48 10.33
N GLY A 48 7.54 -0.66 9.70
CA GLY A 48 6.39 0.21 9.92
C GLY A 48 5.87 0.15 11.36
N VAL A 49 5.84 -1.04 11.97
CA VAL A 49 5.45 -1.23 13.38
C VAL A 49 6.43 -0.53 14.32
N ALA A 50 7.74 -0.70 14.12
CA ALA A 50 8.75 -0.06 14.95
C ALA A 50 8.63 1.48 14.91
N MET A 51 8.47 2.05 13.71
CA MET A 51 8.25 3.49 13.53
C MET A 51 6.94 3.96 14.19
N GLU A 52 5.88 3.16 14.13
CA GLU A 52 4.60 3.49 14.75
C GLU A 52 4.69 3.50 16.29
N GLU A 53 5.42 2.54 16.87
CA GLU A 53 5.67 2.50 18.31
C GLU A 53 6.47 3.72 18.79
N GLU A 54 7.49 4.13 18.04
CA GLU A 54 8.25 5.34 18.35
C GLU A 54 7.40 6.60 18.27
N ALA A 55 6.58 6.74 17.22
CA ALA A 55 5.67 7.86 17.06
C ALA A 55 4.60 7.89 18.17
N LYS A 56 4.13 6.71 18.61
CA LYS A 56 3.21 6.57 19.74
C LYS A 56 3.84 7.06 21.04
N LYS A 57 5.10 6.68 21.32
CA LYS A 57 5.86 7.17 22.48
C LYS A 57 6.05 8.69 22.47
N LYS A 58 6.20 9.28 21.28
CA LYS A 58 6.32 10.74 21.08
C LYS A 58 4.99 11.49 21.10
N GLY A 59 3.85 10.81 21.28
CA GLY A 59 2.53 11.42 21.27
C GLY A 59 2.07 11.93 19.90
N GLN A 60 2.68 11.43 18.82
CA GLN A 60 2.45 11.86 17.44
C GLN A 60 1.36 11.07 16.73
N ILE A 61 0.73 10.09 17.40
CA ILE A 61 -0.34 9.26 16.82
C ILE A 61 -1.70 9.77 17.31
N ARG A 62 -2.62 9.98 16.37
CA ARG A 62 -4.05 10.25 16.62
C ARG A 62 -4.88 9.03 16.22
N ASP A 63 -5.94 8.74 16.97
CA ASP A 63 -6.92 7.74 16.57
C ASP A 63 -7.72 8.20 15.34
N VAL A 64 -8.01 7.26 14.43
CA VAL A 64 -8.78 7.55 13.22
C VAL A 64 -10.22 7.80 13.63
N THR A 65 -10.73 8.98 13.28
CA THR A 65 -12.13 9.36 13.52
C THR A 65 -13.05 8.57 12.58
N PRO A 66 -14.23 8.09 13.01
CA PRO A 66 -15.12 7.26 12.20
C PRO A 66 -15.57 7.91 10.88
N ASP A 67 -15.62 9.25 10.83
CA ASP A 67 -15.94 10.01 9.61
C ASP A 67 -14.85 9.89 8.52
N GLU A 68 -13.58 9.80 8.92
CA GLU A 68 -12.45 9.60 7.99
C GLU A 68 -12.44 8.16 7.44
N GLU A 69 -12.94 7.19 8.22
CA GLU A 69 -13.00 5.79 7.81
C GLU A 69 -13.97 5.59 6.63
N GLN A 70 -15.12 6.28 6.64
CA GLN A 70 -16.07 6.22 5.52
C GLN A 70 -15.52 6.86 4.25
N GLN A 71 -14.87 8.02 4.35
CA GLN A 71 -14.22 8.63 3.19
C GLN A 71 -13.11 7.73 2.65
N ARG A 72 -12.26 7.19 3.53
CA ARG A 72 -11.17 6.30 3.13
C ARG A 72 -11.70 5.04 2.46
N LYS A 73 -12.79 4.43 2.95
CA LYS A 73 -13.44 3.28 2.31
C LYS A 73 -13.96 3.63 0.91
N LYS A 74 -14.60 4.79 0.73
CA LYS A 74 -15.08 5.25 -0.59
C LYS A 74 -13.92 5.48 -1.56
N TYR A 75 -12.86 6.15 -1.12
CA TYR A 75 -11.67 6.38 -1.95
C TYR A 75 -10.94 5.09 -2.28
N LEU A 76 -10.78 4.17 -1.32
CA LEU A 76 -10.17 2.87 -1.56
C LEU A 76 -10.99 2.06 -2.58
N LEU A 77 -12.31 2.03 -2.43
CA LEU A 77 -13.18 1.29 -3.34
C LEU A 77 -13.16 1.91 -4.74
N GLY A 78 -13.18 3.24 -4.84
CA GLY A 78 -12.99 3.95 -6.11
C GLY A 78 -11.63 3.68 -6.76
N ALA A 79 -10.55 3.68 -5.98
CA ALA A 79 -9.20 3.37 -6.47
C ALA A 79 -9.08 1.93 -6.98
N VAL A 80 -9.65 0.94 -6.26
CA VAL A 80 -9.66 -0.46 -6.68
C VAL A 80 -10.44 -0.63 -7.98
N VAL A 81 -11.61 0.00 -8.11
CA VAL A 81 -12.41 -0.01 -9.34
C VAL A 81 -11.62 0.61 -10.51
N LEU A 82 -10.97 1.76 -10.29
CA LEU A 82 -10.17 2.42 -11.31
C LEU A 82 -9.00 1.55 -11.79
N ILE A 83 -8.25 0.94 -10.85
CA ILE A 83 -7.16 0.02 -11.16
C ILE A 83 -7.68 -1.19 -11.94
N GLY A 84 -8.81 -1.77 -11.52
CA GLY A 84 -9.44 -2.89 -12.23
C GLY A 84 -9.81 -2.53 -13.67
N VAL A 85 -10.40 -1.35 -13.89
CA VAL A 85 -10.73 -0.85 -15.24
C VAL A 85 -9.47 -0.65 -16.08
N LEU A 86 -8.40 -0.07 -15.50
CA LEU A 86 -7.12 0.12 -16.21
C LEU A 86 -6.49 -1.21 -16.62
N VAL A 87 -6.48 -2.21 -15.73
CA VAL A 87 -5.99 -3.56 -16.01
C VAL A 87 -6.82 -4.24 -17.11
N LEU A 88 -8.15 -4.14 -17.04
CA LEU A 88 -9.03 -4.69 -18.07
C LEU A 88 -8.83 -4.00 -19.42
N ALA A 89 -8.67 -2.68 -19.44
CA ALA A 89 -8.41 -1.93 -20.66
C ALA A 89 -7.05 -2.30 -21.28
N THR A 90 -6.00 -2.46 -20.46
CA THR A 90 -4.69 -2.92 -20.95
C THR A 90 -4.74 -4.35 -21.46
N LEU A 91 -5.43 -5.26 -20.78
CA LEU A 91 -5.62 -6.63 -21.27
C LEU A 91 -6.43 -6.68 -22.57
N ALA A 92 -7.52 -5.91 -22.68
CA ALA A 92 -8.32 -5.82 -23.90
C ALA A 92 -7.51 -5.22 -25.05
N PHE A 93 -6.69 -4.20 -24.78
CA PHE A 93 -5.78 -3.61 -25.76
C PHE A 93 -4.71 -4.61 -26.23
N LEU A 94 -4.08 -5.34 -25.30
CA LEU A 94 -3.11 -6.38 -25.62
C LEU A 94 -3.74 -7.52 -26.44
N PHE A 95 -4.94 -7.95 -26.06
CA PHE A 95 -5.68 -8.99 -26.78
C PHE A 95 -6.09 -8.52 -28.18
N TRP A 96 -6.56 -7.29 -28.33
CA TRP A 96 -6.87 -6.69 -29.63
C TRP A 96 -5.60 -6.61 -30.50
N ASN A 97 -4.48 -6.18 -29.93
CA ASN A 97 -3.20 -6.09 -30.64
C ASN A 97 -2.73 -7.47 -31.12
N MET A 98 -2.76 -8.48 -30.25
CA MET A 98 -2.35 -9.85 -30.57
C MET A 98 -3.30 -10.56 -31.55
N SER A 99 -4.58 -10.19 -31.62
CA SER A 99 -5.52 -10.70 -32.63
C SER A 99 -5.32 -10.09 -34.02
N ARG A 100 -4.47 -9.07 -34.14
CA ARG A 100 -4.22 -8.34 -35.39
C ARG A 100 -2.93 -8.77 -36.11
N ASP A 101 -2.06 -9.48 -35.41
CA ASP A 101 -0.87 -10.17 -35.93
C ASP A 101 -1.22 -11.62 -36.31
#